data_AF-A0A8H7C1G3-F1
#
_entry.id   AF-A0A8H7C1G3-F1
#
_cell.length_a   1.000
_cell.length_b   1.000
_cell.length_c   1.000
_cell.angle_alpha   90.00
_cell.angle_beta   90.00
_cell.angle_gamma   90.00
#
_symmetry.space_group_name_H-M   'P 1'
#
loop_
_entity.id
_entity.type
_entity.pdbx_description
1 polymer ?
#
loop_
_entity_poly.entity_id
_entity_poly.type
_entity_poly.pdbx_seq_one_letter_code
_entity_poly.pdbx_strand_id
1 'polypeptide(L)'
;MGYQTDKGPPEKLCVFQAVLLYSIPGWIVMGFGCFIIAFYLDLKDIIATKEYQDYSPPPASKRAFLLLLITPLVFFSGFIVLNLLVVVLDPNRPPAILNYHKLYCTPKRHTGLYAGGTAMSIGMLMWTFILVKTGVLLHRHSLNIRGKNEIVYHRFRSVYIRAAAISIAGSLCVGLYIWSYATNNTDNVISSYCLSFPTIIIFCVFGTQEDIIQAWAFWRKRSGENLGEGSFLSISSFSATSSCPSMPAVYSETKIRGNWRRLGYNWNFRSGS
;
A
#
# COMPACT_ATOMS: atom_id res chain seq x y z
N MET A 1 0.80 -0.86 -30.43
CA MET A 1 0.60 -0.03 -31.65
C MET A 1 -0.23 1.16 -31.26
N GLY A 2 0.34 2.38 -31.30
CA GLY A 2 -0.36 3.61 -30.90
C GLY A 2 -1.03 4.29 -32.09
N TYR A 3 -2.22 4.86 -31.88
CA TYR A 3 -2.94 5.72 -32.83
C TYR A 3 -2.29 7.12 -32.90
N GLN A 4 -1.00 7.19 -33.23
CA GLN A 4 -0.24 8.46 -33.34
C GLN A 4 -0.26 9.07 -34.75
N THR A 5 -0.77 8.37 -35.76
CA THR A 5 -0.91 8.85 -37.15
C THR A 5 -2.32 9.37 -37.38
N ASP A 6 -2.45 10.62 -37.87
CA ASP A 6 -3.60 11.45 -38.36
C ASP A 6 -5.04 11.15 -37.90
N LYS A 7 -5.44 9.89 -37.78
CA LYS A 7 -6.70 9.45 -37.19
C LYS A 7 -6.49 9.23 -35.69
N GLY A 8 -6.98 10.19 -34.89
CA GLY A 8 -7.01 10.06 -33.42
C GLY A 8 -7.68 8.75 -32.95
N PRO A 9 -7.48 8.36 -31.67
CA PRO A 9 -8.00 7.10 -31.14
C PRO A 9 -9.53 7.05 -31.23
N PRO A 10 -10.13 5.85 -31.36
CA PRO A 10 -11.59 5.70 -31.36
C PRO A 10 -12.22 6.35 -30.12
N GLU A 11 -13.31 7.09 -30.30
CA GLU A 11 -13.97 7.85 -29.22
C GLU A 11 -14.30 6.98 -28.00
N LYS A 12 -14.77 5.74 -28.22
CA LYS A 12 -15.08 4.78 -27.15
C LYS A 12 -13.87 4.44 -26.30
N LEU A 13 -12.71 4.27 -26.93
CA LEU A 13 -11.45 3.99 -26.23
C LEU A 13 -11.02 5.21 -25.40
N CYS A 14 -11.18 6.40 -25.98
CA CYS A 14 -10.88 7.68 -25.34
C CYS A 14 -11.73 7.92 -24.08
N VAL A 15 -13.03 7.65 -24.17
CA VAL A 15 -13.96 7.71 -23.04
C VAL A 15 -13.60 6.68 -21.97
N PHE A 16 -13.32 5.43 -22.37
CA PHE A 16 -12.95 4.37 -21.43
C PHE A 16 -11.66 4.71 -20.67
N GLN A 17 -10.63 5.19 -21.36
CA GLN A 17 -9.38 5.65 -20.74
C GLN A 17 -9.63 6.79 -19.76
N ALA A 18 -10.43 7.78 -20.14
CA ALA A 18 -10.77 8.91 -19.27
C ALA A 18 -11.50 8.43 -18.01
N VAL A 19 -12.53 7.59 -18.14
CA VAL A 19 -13.29 7.05 -17.00
C VAL A 19 -12.39 6.30 -16.02
N LEU A 20 -11.48 5.45 -16.53
CA LEU A 20 -10.51 4.75 -15.69
C LEU A 20 -9.56 5.74 -14.98
N LEU A 21 -9.00 6.70 -15.72
CA LEU A 21 -8.07 7.69 -15.18
C LEU A 21 -8.70 8.53 -14.06
N TYR A 22 -9.94 9.01 -14.24
CA TYR A 22 -10.66 9.79 -13.23
C TYR A 22 -11.15 8.97 -12.04
N SER A 23 -11.16 7.63 -12.14
CA SER A 23 -11.53 6.74 -11.03
C SER A 23 -10.36 6.42 -10.10
N ILE A 24 -9.11 6.58 -10.57
CA ILE A 24 -7.88 6.29 -9.80
C ILE A 24 -7.79 7.09 -8.48
N PRO A 25 -8.08 8.41 -8.43
CA PRO A 25 -7.98 9.17 -7.18
C PRO A 25 -8.84 8.59 -6.05
N GLY A 26 -10.07 8.15 -6.36
CA GLY A 26 -10.97 7.52 -5.39
C GLY A 26 -10.40 6.20 -4.85
N TRP A 27 -9.81 5.39 -5.73
CA TRP A 27 -9.15 4.14 -5.33
C TRP A 27 -7.94 4.38 -4.42
N ILE A 28 -7.08 5.34 -4.76
CA ILE A 28 -5.88 5.69 -3.96
C ILE A 28 -6.29 6.12 -2.55
N VAL A 29 -7.27 7.04 -2.44
CA VAL A 29 -7.72 7.59 -1.16
C VAL A 29 -8.32 6.50 -0.27
N MET A 30 -9.12 5.60 -0.85
CA MET A 30 -9.70 4.49 -0.10
C MET A 30 -8.70 3.41 0.27
N GLY A 31 -7.77 3.08 -0.63
CA GLY A 31 -6.68 2.15 -0.35
C GLY A 31 -5.79 2.66 0.78
N PHE A 32 -5.42 3.94 0.75
CA PHE A 32 -4.67 4.58 1.82
C PHE A 32 -5.47 4.61 3.14
N GLY A 33 -6.75 4.95 3.09
CA GLY A 33 -7.64 4.91 4.26
C GLY A 33 -7.71 3.53 4.91
N CYS A 34 -7.90 2.47 4.12
CA CYS A 34 -7.92 1.09 4.62
C CYS A 34 -6.59 0.71 5.26
N PHE A 35 -5.46 1.13 4.66
CA PHE A 35 -4.13 0.92 5.24
C PHE A 35 -3.96 1.64 6.59
N ILE A 36 -4.38 2.90 6.71
CA ILE A 36 -4.33 3.65 7.98
C ILE A 36 -5.23 3.01 9.04
N ILE A 37 -6.42 2.54 8.68
CA ILE A 37 -7.33 1.85 9.59
C ILE A 37 -6.71 0.54 10.08
N ALA A 38 -6.16 -0.28 9.16
CA ALA A 38 -5.49 -1.52 9.53
C ALA A 38 -4.34 -1.26 10.51
N PHE A 39 -3.49 -0.28 10.20
CA PHE A 39 -2.38 0.12 11.06
C PHE A 39 -2.84 0.61 12.44
N TYR A 40 -3.93 1.39 12.49
CA TYR A 40 -4.52 1.86 13.74
C TYR A 40 -5.04 0.70 14.59
N LEU A 41 -5.74 -0.27 13.98
CA LEU A 41 -6.25 -1.45 14.67
C LEU A 41 -5.11 -2.32 15.21
N ASP A 42 -4.08 -2.58 14.40
CA ASP A 42 -2.91 -3.35 14.81
C ASP A 42 -2.20 -2.69 16.01
N LEU A 43 -2.04 -1.36 15.98
CA LEU A 43 -1.44 -0.62 17.09
C LEU A 43 -2.31 -0.71 18.36
N LYS A 44 -3.63 -0.63 18.21
CA LYS A 44 -4.57 -0.69 19.34
C LYS A 44 -4.57 -2.07 19.99
N ASP A 45 -4.57 -3.13 19.20
CA ASP A 45 -4.53 -4.51 19.69
C ASP A 45 -3.23 -4.78 20.46
N ILE A 46 -2.12 -4.27 19.94
CA ILE A 46 -0.81 -4.32 20.59
C ILE A 46 -0.81 -3.61 21.95
N ILE A 47 -1.39 -2.42 22.02
CA ILE A 47 -1.49 -1.66 23.29
C ILE A 47 -2.42 -2.36 24.29
N ALA A 48 -3.51 -2.96 23.81
CA ALA A 48 -4.48 -3.67 24.66
C ALA A 48 -3.90 -4.97 25.24
N THR A 49 -3.02 -5.64 24.50
CA THR A 49 -2.40 -6.89 24.93
C THR A 49 -1.31 -6.59 25.96
N LYS A 50 -1.61 -6.83 27.25
CA LYS A 50 -0.64 -6.59 28.34
C LYS A 50 0.60 -7.49 28.25
N GLU A 51 0.46 -8.65 27.63
CA GLU A 51 1.47 -9.71 27.53
C GLU A 51 2.06 -9.75 26.12
N TYR A 52 3.24 -9.15 25.94
CA TYR A 52 3.91 -9.03 24.64
C TYR A 52 4.79 -10.23 24.28
N GLN A 53 5.07 -11.10 25.25
CA GLN A 53 6.13 -12.10 25.14
C GLN A 53 5.77 -13.23 24.17
N ASP A 54 4.45 -13.48 23.99
CA ASP A 54 3.89 -14.37 22.98
C ASP A 54 2.94 -13.61 22.03
N TYR A 55 3.33 -12.42 21.58
CA TYR A 55 2.58 -11.73 20.52
C TYR A 55 2.72 -12.50 19.20
N SER A 56 1.91 -13.54 19.04
CA SER A 56 1.39 -13.91 17.74
C SER A 56 0.30 -12.89 17.42
N PRO A 57 0.36 -12.20 16.28
CA PRO A 57 -0.72 -11.29 15.90
C PRO A 57 -2.03 -12.07 16.05
N PRO A 58 -3.01 -11.56 16.83
CA PRO A 58 -4.30 -12.22 16.91
C PRO A 58 -4.75 -12.43 15.47
N PRO A 59 -5.32 -13.60 15.12
CA PRO A 59 -5.74 -13.83 13.76
C PRO A 59 -6.74 -12.73 13.42
N ALA A 60 -6.27 -11.68 12.73
CA ALA A 60 -7.08 -10.56 12.34
C ALA A 60 -8.29 -11.19 11.70
N SER A 61 -9.48 -10.89 12.24
CA SER A 61 -10.66 -11.66 11.88
C SER A 61 -10.67 -11.73 10.36
N LYS A 62 -10.66 -12.95 9.80
CA LYS A 62 -10.48 -13.12 8.35
C LYS A 62 -11.47 -12.24 7.57
N ARG A 63 -12.62 -11.99 8.19
CA ARG A 63 -13.64 -11.02 7.80
C ARG A 63 -13.14 -9.57 7.74
N ALA A 64 -12.53 -9.02 8.78
CA ALA A 64 -12.01 -7.65 8.78
C ALA A 64 -10.92 -7.45 7.70
N PHE A 65 -10.00 -8.40 7.56
CA PHE A 65 -8.98 -8.35 6.51
C PHE A 65 -9.60 -8.39 5.11
N LEU A 66 -10.54 -9.32 4.88
CA LEU A 66 -11.25 -9.45 3.61
C LEU A 66 -12.11 -8.21 3.30
N LEU A 67 -12.74 -7.60 4.31
CA LEU A 67 -13.46 -6.34 4.16
C LEU A 67 -12.53 -5.19 3.77
N LEU A 68 -11.37 -5.07 4.42
CA LEU A 68 -10.36 -4.05 4.07
C LEU A 68 -9.79 -4.24 2.67
N LEU A 69 -9.71 -5.48 2.18
CA LEU A 69 -9.25 -5.79 0.82
C LEU A 69 -10.32 -5.50 -0.24
N ILE A 70 -11.58 -5.84 0.02
CA ILE A 70 -12.69 -5.67 -0.92
C ILE A 70 -13.13 -4.20 -1.00
N THR A 71 -13.05 -3.44 0.09
CA THR A 71 -13.54 -2.06 0.16
C THR A 71 -12.96 -1.15 -0.94
N PRO A 72 -11.63 -1.10 -1.18
CA PRO A 72 -11.06 -0.27 -2.25
C PRO A 72 -11.54 -0.67 -3.64
N LEU A 73 -11.77 -1.97 -3.88
CA LEU A 73 -12.25 -2.48 -5.17
C LEU A 73 -13.69 -2.08 -5.43
N VAL A 74 -14.56 -2.21 -4.42
CA VAL A 74 -15.96 -1.77 -4.50
C VAL A 74 -16.02 -0.27 -4.76
N PHE A 75 -15.26 0.53 -4.01
CA PHE A 75 -15.18 1.97 -4.25
C PHE A 75 -14.68 2.32 -5.64
N PHE A 76 -13.60 1.67 -6.11
CA PHE A 76 -13.08 1.89 -7.46
C PHE A 76 -14.12 1.58 -8.54
N SER A 77 -14.81 0.44 -8.43
CA SER A 77 -15.89 0.06 -9.35
C SER A 77 -17.06 1.05 -9.30
N GLY A 78 -17.41 1.57 -8.12
CA GLY A 78 -18.42 2.61 -7.94
C GLY A 78 -18.04 3.92 -8.63
N PHE A 79 -16.78 4.35 -8.52
CA PHE A 79 -16.30 5.54 -9.25
C PHE A 79 -16.29 5.33 -10.76
N ILE A 80 -15.97 4.13 -11.26
CA ILE A 80 -16.06 3.83 -12.69
C ILE A 80 -17.51 3.97 -13.17
N VAL A 81 -18.46 3.35 -12.46
CA VAL A 81 -19.88 3.42 -12.82
C VAL A 81 -20.39 4.85 -12.74
N LEU A 82 -20.04 5.59 -11.68
CA LEU A 82 -20.44 7.00 -11.52
C LEU A 82 -19.90 7.88 -12.67
N ASN A 83 -18.61 7.79 -12.98
CA ASN A 83 -18.01 8.56 -14.07
C ASN A 83 -18.61 8.16 -15.44
N LEU A 84 -18.86 6.87 -15.65
CA LEU A 84 -19.51 6.39 -16.87
C LEU A 84 -20.95 6.92 -16.99
N LEU A 85 -21.73 6.90 -15.91
CA LEU A 85 -23.08 7.46 -15.87
C LEU A 85 -23.06 8.96 -16.16
N VAL A 86 -22.14 9.72 -15.57
CA VAL A 86 -21.99 11.16 -15.84
C VAL A 86 -21.69 11.42 -17.32
N VAL A 87 -20.87 10.58 -17.96
CA VAL A 87 -20.53 10.73 -19.39
C VAL A 87 -21.69 10.32 -20.30
N VAL A 88 -22.41 9.23 -19.98
CA VAL A 88 -23.50 8.69 -20.81
C VAL A 88 -24.77 9.53 -20.71
N LEU A 89 -25.06 10.07 -19.52
CA LEU A 89 -26.29 10.84 -19.26
C LEU A 89 -26.18 12.32 -19.65
N ASP A 90 -25.00 12.84 -20.04
CA ASP A 90 -24.87 14.24 -20.47
C ASP A 90 -25.46 14.42 -21.89
N PRO A 91 -26.63 15.06 -22.05
CA PRO A 91 -27.27 15.23 -23.35
C PRO A 91 -26.46 16.16 -24.28
N ASN A 92 -25.59 16.99 -23.70
CA ASN A 92 -24.72 17.91 -24.43
C ASN A 92 -23.30 17.36 -24.56
N ARG A 93 -23.16 16.03 -24.69
CA ARG A 93 -21.86 15.36 -24.78
C ARG A 93 -20.97 16.08 -25.82
N PRO A 94 -19.91 16.77 -25.39
CA PRO A 94 -18.90 17.17 -26.35
C PRO A 94 -18.21 15.89 -26.81
N PRO A 95 -17.86 15.74 -28.09
CA PRO A 95 -17.00 14.63 -28.51
C PRO A 95 -15.76 14.64 -27.60
N ALA A 96 -15.29 13.47 -27.18
CA ALA A 96 -14.05 13.38 -26.42
C ALA A 96 -12.89 13.83 -27.33
N ILE A 97 -12.60 15.13 -27.34
CA ILE A 97 -11.54 15.69 -28.18
C ILE A 97 -10.20 15.34 -27.53
N LEU A 98 -9.35 14.66 -28.29
CA LEU A 98 -7.95 14.54 -27.94
C LEU A 98 -7.32 15.94 -28.03
N ASN A 99 -6.96 16.51 -26.89
CA ASN A 99 -6.21 17.76 -26.88
C ASN A 99 -4.75 17.40 -27.22
N TYR A 100 -4.24 17.81 -28.39
CA TYR A 100 -2.94 17.36 -28.93
C TYR A 100 -1.74 17.64 -28.00
N HIS A 101 -1.87 18.55 -27.04
CA HIS A 101 -0.86 18.82 -26.03
C HIS A 101 -0.88 17.84 -24.84
N LYS A 102 -1.85 16.93 -24.75
CA LYS A 102 -2.02 16.00 -23.62
C LYS A 102 -1.82 14.56 -24.08
N LEU A 103 -1.01 13.81 -23.33
CA LEU A 103 -0.72 12.38 -23.56
C LEU A 103 -1.93 11.46 -23.36
N TYR A 104 -3.07 12.01 -22.93
CA TYR A 104 -4.27 11.26 -22.56
C TYR A 104 -5.53 12.03 -22.95
N CYS A 105 -6.60 11.27 -23.16
CA CYS A 105 -7.92 11.80 -23.42
C CYS A 105 -8.47 12.57 -22.22
N THR A 106 -8.85 13.84 -22.44
CA THR A 106 -9.52 14.67 -21.43
C THR A 106 -10.89 15.10 -21.93
N PRO A 107 -11.98 14.81 -21.21
CA PRO A 107 -13.30 15.35 -21.51
C PRO A 107 -13.26 16.88 -21.40
N LYS A 108 -13.98 17.55 -22.31
CA LYS A 108 -14.08 19.03 -22.33
C LYS A 108 -14.69 19.57 -21.03
N ARG A 109 -15.54 18.77 -20.36
CA ARG A 109 -16.15 19.13 -19.08
C ARG A 109 -15.37 18.49 -17.94
N HIS A 110 -14.90 19.31 -17.01
CA HIS A 110 -14.08 18.86 -15.88
C HIS A 110 -14.90 18.29 -14.71
N THR A 111 -16.18 17.95 -14.89
CA THR A 111 -17.07 17.48 -13.81
C THR A 111 -16.50 16.27 -13.05
N GLY A 112 -16.00 15.25 -13.77
CA GLY A 112 -15.38 14.07 -13.14
C GLY A 112 -14.10 14.42 -12.38
N LEU A 113 -13.31 15.37 -12.89
CA LEU A 113 -12.12 15.88 -12.21
C LEU A 113 -12.50 16.59 -10.89
N TYR A 114 -13.55 17.41 -10.89
CA TYR A 114 -14.00 18.11 -9.68
C TYR A 114 -14.58 17.14 -8.64
N ALA A 115 -15.41 16.18 -9.07
CA ALA A 115 -15.97 15.18 -8.16
C ALA A 115 -14.87 14.31 -7.54
N GLY A 116 -13.91 13.84 -8.35
CA GLY A 116 -12.76 13.07 -7.86
C GLY A 116 -11.84 13.89 -6.96
N GLY A 117 -11.53 15.13 -7.33
CA GLY A 117 -10.66 16.03 -6.58
C GLY A 117 -11.25 16.44 -5.22
N THR A 118 -12.54 16.74 -5.17
CA THR A 118 -13.24 17.06 -3.91
C THR A 118 -13.31 15.86 -2.98
N ALA A 119 -13.69 14.67 -3.48
CA ALA A 119 -13.69 13.43 -2.71
C ALA A 119 -12.29 13.10 -2.17
N MET A 120 -11.25 13.26 -3.01
CA MET A 120 -9.86 13.07 -2.61
C MET A 120 -9.43 14.04 -1.50
N SER A 121 -9.80 15.31 -1.62
CA SER A 121 -9.47 16.34 -0.63
C SER A 121 -10.08 16.01 0.74
N ILE A 122 -11.37 15.69 0.77
CA ILE A 122 -12.09 15.33 2.01
C ILE A 122 -11.50 14.05 2.62
N GLY A 123 -11.29 13.02 1.81
CA GLY A 123 -10.73 11.75 2.27
C GLY A 123 -9.32 11.92 2.84
N MET A 124 -8.43 12.64 2.14
CA MET A 124 -7.06 12.88 2.61
C MET A 124 -7.02 13.65 3.93
N LEU A 125 -7.89 14.64 4.13
CA LEU A 125 -8.01 15.36 5.41
C LEU A 125 -8.46 14.43 6.54
N MET A 126 -9.50 13.61 6.29
CA MET A 126 -10.00 12.64 7.26
C MET A 126 -8.93 11.62 7.64
N TRP A 127 -8.19 11.08 6.66
CA TRP A 127 -7.13 10.09 6.91
C TRP A 127 -5.92 10.71 7.61
N THR A 128 -5.55 11.95 7.27
CA THR A 128 -4.49 12.68 7.98
C THR A 128 -4.84 12.86 9.45
N PHE A 129 -6.10 13.18 9.77
CA PHE A 129 -6.56 13.28 11.15
C PHE A 129 -6.43 11.96 11.92
N ILE A 130 -6.83 10.83 11.31
CA ILE A 130 -6.68 9.50 11.92
C ILE A 130 -5.20 9.15 12.10
N LEU A 131 -4.35 9.48 11.13
CA LEU A 131 -2.90 9.26 11.22
C LEU A 131 -2.28 10.06 12.37
N VAL A 132 -2.65 11.33 12.53
CA VAL A 132 -2.20 12.16 13.67
C VAL A 132 -2.61 11.54 15.00
N LYS A 133 -3.87 11.10 15.13
CA LYS A 133 -4.34 10.39 16.33
C LYS A 133 -3.54 9.12 16.61
N THR A 134 -3.23 8.36 15.57
CA THR A 134 -2.41 7.14 15.65
C THR A 134 -0.99 7.48 16.11
N GLY A 135 -0.40 8.57 15.60
CA GLY A 135 0.89 9.07 16.02
C GLY A 135 0.93 9.51 17.48
N VAL A 136 -0.10 10.24 17.94
CA VAL A 136 -0.24 10.62 19.37
C VAL A 136 -0.36 9.38 20.25
N LEU A 137 -1.13 8.38 19.83
CA LEU A 137 -1.27 7.11 20.56
C LEU A 137 0.07 6.35 20.63
N LEU A 138 0.79 6.25 19.51
CA LEU A 138 2.12 5.63 19.43
C LEU A 138 3.12 6.38 20.33
N HIS A 139 3.09 7.71 20.34
CA HIS A 139 3.97 8.51 21.17
C HIS A 139 3.66 8.34 22.66
N ARG A 140 2.38 8.37 23.06
CA ARG A 140 1.97 8.25 24.46
C ARG A 140 2.38 6.91 25.08
N HIS A 141 2.37 5.83 24.28
CA HIS A 141 2.74 4.49 24.74
C HIS A 141 4.16 4.06 24.33
N SER A 142 4.98 4.97 23.76
CA SER A 142 6.29 4.62 23.20
C SER A 142 7.24 3.99 24.23
N LEU A 143 7.27 4.52 25.46
CA LEU A 143 8.13 4.01 26.53
C LEU A 143 7.73 2.59 26.95
N ASN A 144 6.42 2.32 27.06
CA ASN A 144 5.91 1.00 27.45
C ASN A 144 6.16 -0.05 26.35
N ILE A 145 6.00 0.33 25.07
CA ILE A 145 6.26 -0.57 23.94
C ILE A 145 7.76 -0.83 23.79
N ARG A 146 8.58 0.23 23.89
CA ARG A 146 10.03 0.14 23.75
C ARG A 146 10.67 -0.72 24.84
N GLY A 147 10.22 -0.59 26.09
CA GLY A 147 10.74 -1.39 27.20
C GLY A 147 10.45 -2.89 27.09
N LYS A 148 9.39 -3.28 26.36
CA LYS A 148 9.00 -4.68 26.20
C LYS A 148 9.60 -5.32 24.94
N ASN A 149 9.61 -4.61 23.81
CA ASN A 149 10.11 -5.15 22.55
C ASN A 149 10.55 -4.03 21.59
N GLU A 150 11.84 -3.67 21.63
CA GLU A 150 12.42 -2.61 20.80
C GLU A 150 12.28 -2.90 19.29
N ILE A 151 12.38 -4.16 18.87
CA ILE A 151 12.26 -4.56 17.45
C ILE A 151 10.85 -4.25 16.91
N VAL A 152 9.82 -4.60 17.68
CA VAL A 152 8.42 -4.31 17.30
C VAL A 152 8.20 -2.80 17.22
N TYR A 153 8.69 -2.04 18.21
CA TYR A 153 8.60 -0.57 18.20
C TYR A 153 9.23 0.05 16.95
N HIS A 154 10.43 -0.39 16.55
CA HIS A 154 11.10 0.10 15.34
C HIS A 154 10.30 -0.17 14.07
N ARG A 155 9.64 -1.35 13.97
CA ARG A 155 8.77 -1.70 12.84
C ARG A 155 7.56 -0.75 12.76
N PHE A 156 6.84 -0.55 13.86
CA PHE A 156 5.69 0.37 13.91
C PHE A 156 6.09 1.81 13.59
N ARG A 157 7.20 2.28 14.16
CA ARG A 157 7.73 3.60 13.88
C ARG A 157 8.11 3.78 12.41
N SER A 158 8.74 2.78 11.79
CA SER A 158 9.07 2.81 10.36
C SER A 158 7.82 2.90 9.48
N VAL A 159 6.81 2.08 9.76
CA VAL A 159 5.52 2.12 9.04
C VAL A 159 4.82 3.46 9.22
N TYR A 160 4.80 4.01 10.44
CA TYR A 160 4.22 5.32 10.72
C TYR A 160 4.93 6.46 9.96
N ILE A 161 6.27 6.49 9.96
CA ILE A 161 7.04 7.53 9.24
C ILE A 161 6.73 7.48 7.74
N ARG A 162 6.65 6.28 7.16
CA ARG A 162 6.27 6.07 5.76
C ARG A 162 4.86 6.57 5.46
N ALA A 163 3.90 6.20 6.31
CA ALA A 163 2.51 6.67 6.20
C ALA A 163 2.42 8.20 6.30
N ALA A 164 3.16 8.81 7.23
CA ALA A 164 3.23 10.26 7.41
C ALA A 164 3.83 10.97 6.19
N ALA A 165 4.91 10.43 5.61
CA ALA A 165 5.50 10.97 4.39
C ALA A 165 4.49 10.96 3.22
N ILE A 166 3.77 9.85 3.02
CA ILE A 166 2.71 9.76 2.00
C ILE A 166 1.58 10.76 2.28
N SER A 167 1.15 10.89 3.55
CA SER A 167 0.08 11.82 3.93
C SER A 167 0.46 13.29 3.73
N ILE A 168 1.70 13.66 4.02
CA ILE A 168 2.25 15.00 3.78
C ILE A 168 2.31 15.27 2.27
N ALA A 169 2.86 14.33 1.49
CA ALA A 169 2.93 14.43 0.04
C ALA A 169 1.54 14.59 -0.59
N GLY A 170 0.58 13.78 -0.16
CA GLY A 170 -0.80 13.85 -0.64
C GLY A 170 -1.48 15.17 -0.25
N SER A 171 -1.28 15.65 0.98
CA SER A 171 -1.78 16.96 1.41
C SER A 171 -1.19 18.12 0.61
N LEU A 172 0.11 18.07 0.30
CA LEU A 172 0.75 19.06 -0.58
C LEU A 172 0.14 19.05 -1.98
N CYS A 173 -0.13 17.87 -2.54
CA CYS A 173 -0.78 17.76 -3.85
C CYS A 173 -2.19 18.35 -3.86
N VAL A 174 -2.98 18.07 -2.81
CA VAL A 174 -4.31 18.66 -2.64
C VAL A 174 -4.22 20.18 -2.49
N GLY A 175 -3.27 20.69 -1.69
CA GLY A 175 -3.05 22.13 -1.53
C GLY A 175 -2.68 22.82 -2.84
N LEU A 176 -1.79 22.22 -3.63
CA LEU A 176 -1.40 22.72 -4.95
C LEU A 176 -2.56 22.67 -5.96
N TYR A 177 -3.40 21.64 -5.89
CA TYR A 177 -4.61 21.55 -6.70
C TYR A 177 -5.59 22.68 -6.36
N ILE A 178 -5.87 22.91 -5.07
CA ILE A 178 -6.75 24.00 -4.62
C ILE A 178 -6.15 25.36 -5.01
N TRP A 179 -4.83 25.53 -4.87
CA TRP A 179 -4.14 26.76 -5.26
C TRP A 179 -4.24 27.03 -6.76
N SER A 180 -3.98 26.01 -7.59
CA SER A 180 -4.11 26.10 -9.05
C SER A 180 -5.54 26.45 -9.45
N TYR A 181 -6.53 25.89 -8.75
CA TYR A 181 -7.94 26.23 -8.94
C TYR A 181 -8.24 27.69 -8.57
N ALA A 182 -7.78 28.16 -7.40
CA ALA A 182 -8.03 29.51 -6.92
C ALA A 182 -7.40 30.60 -7.81
N THR A 183 -6.30 30.30 -8.50
CA THR A 183 -5.56 31.26 -9.33
C THR A 183 -5.99 31.27 -10.79
N ASN A 184 -6.95 30.43 -11.21
CA ASN A 184 -7.36 30.21 -12.62
C ASN A 184 -6.20 29.92 -13.59
N ASN A 185 -5.00 29.62 -13.09
CA ASN A 185 -3.82 29.28 -13.89
C ASN A 185 -3.80 27.77 -14.15
N THR A 186 -4.76 27.28 -14.94
CA THR A 186 -4.89 25.87 -15.28
C THR A 186 -3.77 25.36 -16.20
N ASP A 187 -3.04 26.27 -16.84
CA ASP A 187 -1.98 25.94 -17.81
C ASP A 187 -0.57 25.93 -17.19
N ASN A 188 -0.48 26.12 -15.86
CA ASN A 188 0.80 26.08 -15.18
C ASN A 188 1.42 24.68 -15.24
N VAL A 189 2.42 24.53 -16.10
CA VAL A 189 3.31 23.37 -16.25
C VAL A 189 3.81 22.84 -14.89
N ILE A 190 3.98 23.74 -13.91
CA ILE A 190 4.35 23.42 -12.53
C ILE A 190 3.36 22.43 -11.89
N SER A 191 2.05 22.57 -12.13
CA SER A 191 1.01 21.66 -11.62
C SER A 191 1.21 20.23 -12.14
N SER A 192 1.60 20.09 -13.41
CA SER A 192 1.89 18.80 -14.04
C SER A 192 3.12 18.10 -13.45
N TYR A 193 4.18 18.85 -13.10
CA TYR A 193 5.36 18.28 -12.44
C TYR A 193 5.06 17.87 -11.00
N CYS A 194 4.23 18.64 -10.29
CA CYS A 194 3.80 18.33 -8.93
C CYS A 194 3.05 16.99 -8.83
N LEU A 195 2.31 16.60 -9.86
CA LEU A 195 1.64 15.29 -9.93
C LEU A 195 2.60 14.10 -10.00
N SER A 196 3.86 14.31 -10.39
CA SER A 196 4.89 13.27 -10.42
C SER A 196 5.61 13.08 -9.08
N PHE A 197 5.49 14.02 -8.13
CA PHE A 197 6.15 13.86 -6.83
C PHE A 197 5.60 12.70 -6.00
N PRO A 198 4.26 12.47 -5.93
CA PRO A 198 3.72 11.33 -5.21
C PRO A 198 4.29 9.99 -5.68
N THR A 199 4.47 9.79 -6.99
CA THR A 199 5.02 8.53 -7.51
C THR A 199 6.46 8.32 -7.09
N ILE A 200 7.29 9.37 -7.10
CA ILE A 200 8.66 9.32 -6.59
C ILE A 200 8.66 9.02 -5.09
N ILE A 201 7.80 9.67 -4.31
CA ILE A 201 7.71 9.47 -2.86
C ILE A 201 7.24 8.05 -2.54
N ILE A 202 6.22 7.55 -3.24
CA ILE A 202 5.75 6.16 -3.13
C ILE A 202 6.90 5.20 -3.47
N PHE A 203 7.62 5.43 -4.57
CA PHE A 203 8.78 4.63 -4.94
C PHE A 203 9.84 4.63 -3.84
N CYS A 204 10.17 5.79 -3.26
CA CYS A 204 11.10 5.86 -2.14
C CYS A 204 10.58 5.15 -0.89
N VAL A 205 9.29 5.30 -0.56
CA VAL A 205 8.68 4.73 0.65
C VAL A 205 8.60 3.20 0.57
N PHE A 206 8.21 2.65 -0.57
CA PHE A 206 8.10 1.21 -0.77
C PHE A 206 9.44 0.59 -1.19
N GLY A 207 10.19 1.23 -2.08
CA GLY A 207 11.49 0.75 -2.54
C GLY A 207 12.56 0.67 -1.45
N THR A 208 12.42 1.43 -0.37
CA THR A 208 13.32 1.35 0.81
C THR A 208 12.92 0.25 1.81
N GLN A 209 11.95 -0.60 1.49
CA GLN A 209 11.64 -1.76 2.32
C GLN A 209 12.75 -2.81 2.20
N GLU A 210 13.29 -3.23 3.34
CA GLU A 210 14.34 -4.25 3.40
C GLU A 210 13.91 -5.52 2.67
N ASP A 211 12.66 -5.95 2.82
CA ASP A 211 12.11 -7.12 2.14
C ASP A 211 12.18 -7.01 0.61
N ILE A 212 11.91 -5.81 0.07
CA ILE A 212 11.98 -5.56 -1.38
C ILE A 212 13.42 -5.52 -1.83
N ILE A 213 14.30 -4.80 -1.10
CA ILE A 213 15.73 -4.75 -1.41
C ILE A 213 16.34 -6.16 -1.38
N GLN A 214 15.98 -6.98 -0.39
CA GLN A 214 16.41 -8.36 -0.29
C GLN A 214 15.88 -9.19 -1.47
N ALA A 215 14.58 -9.11 -1.80
CA ALA A 215 14.03 -9.82 -2.95
C ALA A 215 14.73 -9.46 -4.27
N TRP A 216 15.04 -8.17 -4.46
CA TRP A 216 15.78 -7.67 -5.61
C TRP A 216 17.25 -8.10 -5.60
N ALA A 217 17.90 -8.10 -4.43
CA ALA A 217 19.27 -8.56 -4.26
C ALA A 217 19.42 -10.07 -4.46
N PHE A 218 18.42 -10.88 -4.07
CA PHE A 218 18.40 -12.33 -4.25
C PHE A 218 18.23 -12.76 -5.71
N TRP A 219 17.57 -11.94 -6.53
CA TRP A 219 17.59 -12.13 -7.99
C TRP A 219 18.98 -11.92 -8.60
N ARG A 220 19.93 -11.34 -7.87
CA ARG A 220 21.29 -11.08 -8.35
C ARG A 220 22.31 -12.19 -8.02
N LYS A 221 21.94 -13.26 -7.30
CA LYS A 221 22.92 -14.31 -6.95
C LYS A 221 22.36 -15.74 -7.00
N ARG A 222 22.15 -16.23 -8.22
CA ARG A 222 22.30 -17.65 -8.61
C ARG A 222 22.90 -17.73 -10.02
N SER A 223 24.13 -17.26 -10.16
CA SER A 223 24.97 -17.62 -11.31
C SER A 223 26.39 -17.78 -10.81
N GLY A 224 26.88 -19.03 -10.81
CA GLY A 224 28.30 -19.31 -10.77
C GLY A 224 28.87 -19.97 -9.52
N GLU A 225 28.10 -20.73 -8.73
CA GLU A 225 28.72 -21.92 -8.12
C GLU A 225 28.61 -23.03 -9.15
N ASN A 226 29.68 -23.10 -9.95
CA ASN A 226 29.97 -24.19 -10.86
C ASN A 226 29.74 -25.52 -10.14
N LEU A 227 29.22 -26.45 -10.92
CA LEU A 227 29.25 -27.88 -10.66
C LEU A 227 30.64 -28.28 -10.15
N GLY A 228 30.77 -28.41 -8.83
CA GLY A 228 31.58 -29.45 -8.24
C GLY A 228 30.77 -30.73 -8.35
N GLU A 229 30.97 -31.42 -9.47
CA GLU A 229 30.60 -32.81 -9.66
C GLU A 229 31.18 -33.62 -8.50
N GLY A 230 30.36 -33.97 -7.50
CA GLY A 230 30.85 -34.67 -6.32
C GLY A 230 29.79 -34.86 -5.24
N SER A 231 29.22 -36.06 -5.21
CA SER A 231 28.41 -36.65 -4.13
C SER A 231 27.03 -36.03 -3.86
N PHE A 232 26.05 -36.58 -4.59
CA PHE A 232 24.74 -36.94 -4.04
C PHE A 232 24.90 -37.52 -2.63
N LEU A 233 24.44 -36.80 -1.60
CA LEU A 233 23.92 -37.45 -0.40
C LEU A 233 22.42 -37.23 -0.35
N SER A 234 21.76 -38.35 -0.59
CA SER A 234 20.32 -38.59 -0.46
C SER A 234 19.83 -38.07 0.88
N ILE A 235 18.84 -37.17 0.86
CA ILE A 235 18.03 -36.88 2.05
C ILE A 235 17.08 -38.06 2.21
N SER A 236 17.60 -39.15 2.77
CA SER A 236 16.79 -40.18 3.38
C SER A 236 16.17 -39.62 4.65
N SER A 237 14.84 -39.59 4.65
CA SER A 237 13.96 -39.69 5.82
C SER A 237 14.62 -40.24 7.08
N PHE A 238 14.59 -39.47 8.17
CA PHE A 238 14.70 -40.01 9.52
C PHE A 238 13.47 -39.59 10.33
N SER A 239 12.54 -40.51 10.38
CA SER A 239 11.56 -40.68 11.46
C SER A 239 12.25 -41.52 12.54
N ALA A 240 12.22 -41.10 13.80
CA ALA A 240 12.14 -41.98 14.97
C ALA A 240 12.20 -41.17 16.28
N THR A 241 11.09 -41.26 17.01
CA THR A 241 11.00 -41.39 18.46
C THR A 241 12.06 -42.31 19.06
N SER A 242 12.74 -41.88 20.12
CA SER A 242 13.08 -42.73 21.28
C SER A 242 13.60 -41.90 22.45
N SER A 243 12.96 -42.12 23.60
CA SER A 243 13.32 -41.75 24.97
C SER A 243 14.70 -42.23 25.43
N CYS A 244 15.37 -41.47 26.32
CA CYS A 244 15.94 -41.92 27.62
C CYS A 244 16.71 -40.80 28.38
N PRO A 245 17.03 -40.98 29.69
CA PRO A 245 16.89 -39.93 30.71
C PRO A 245 18.19 -39.28 31.25
N SER A 246 17.99 -38.13 31.91
CA SER A 246 18.74 -37.52 33.03
C SER A 246 20.28 -37.57 33.10
N MET A 247 20.92 -36.40 32.93
CA MET A 247 21.97 -35.93 33.83
C MET A 247 22.03 -34.38 33.89
N PRO A 248 22.46 -33.77 35.01
CA PRO A 248 22.28 -32.35 35.26
C PRO A 248 23.51 -31.48 34.91
N ALA A 249 23.17 -30.22 34.58
CA ALA A 249 23.89 -28.97 34.77
C ALA A 249 25.30 -28.81 34.17
N VAL A 250 25.40 -28.01 33.10
CA VAL A 250 26.44 -26.97 32.95
C VAL A 250 25.83 -25.78 32.19
N TYR A 251 26.04 -24.58 32.75
CA TYR A 251 25.71 -23.27 32.18
C TYR A 251 26.08 -23.18 30.69
N SER A 252 25.10 -22.83 29.85
CA SER A 252 25.34 -22.38 28.48
C SER A 252 24.57 -21.09 28.27
N GLU A 253 25.30 -20.02 27.96
CA GLU A 253 24.77 -18.75 27.50
C GLU A 253 23.69 -18.98 26.45
N THR A 254 22.45 -18.61 26.77
CA THR A 254 21.35 -18.55 25.81
C THR A 254 21.61 -17.42 24.83
N LYS A 255 22.46 -17.71 23.84
CA LYS A 255 22.48 -17.00 22.57
C LYS A 255 21.16 -17.35 21.88
N ILE A 256 20.13 -16.55 22.17
CA ILE A 256 18.84 -16.60 21.48
C ILE A 256 19.13 -16.29 20.01
N ARG A 257 19.47 -17.33 19.23
CA ARG A 257 19.27 -17.34 17.80
C ARG A 257 17.77 -17.32 17.60
N GLY A 258 17.21 -16.11 17.59
CA GLY A 258 15.84 -15.88 17.14
C GLY A 258 15.67 -16.59 15.81
N ASN A 259 14.82 -17.61 15.80
CA ASN A 259 14.52 -18.38 14.62
C ASN A 259 13.59 -17.53 13.75
N TRP A 260 14.18 -16.63 12.96
CA TRP A 260 13.49 -15.68 12.08
C TRP A 260 12.61 -16.35 11.02
N ARG A 261 12.68 -17.68 10.84
CA ARG A 261 11.84 -18.42 9.88
C ARG A 261 10.39 -18.66 10.32
N ARG A 262 10.01 -18.33 11.56
CA ARG A 262 8.64 -18.59 12.06
C ARG A 262 7.64 -17.44 11.94
N LEU A 263 8.05 -16.28 11.43
CA LEU A 263 7.14 -15.16 11.11
C LEU A 263 6.82 -15.06 9.62
N GLY A 264 7.08 -16.12 8.85
CA GLY A 264 6.44 -16.30 7.55
C GLY A 264 4.96 -16.57 7.81
N TYR A 265 4.10 -15.65 7.38
CA TYR A 265 2.65 -15.84 7.34
C TYR A 265 2.36 -17.23 6.75
N ASN A 266 1.93 -18.15 7.60
CA ASN A 266 1.55 -19.50 7.17
C ASN A 266 0.18 -19.38 6.49
N TRP A 267 0.18 -19.15 5.18
CA TRP A 267 -1.00 -19.13 4.32
C TRP A 267 -1.58 -20.54 4.13
N ASN A 268 -1.84 -21.25 5.21
CA ASN A 268 -2.55 -22.53 5.14
C ASN A 268 -4.04 -22.25 4.92
N PHE A 269 -4.43 -22.16 3.65
CA PHE A 269 -5.81 -22.25 3.19
C PHE A 269 -6.29 -23.70 3.35
N ARG A 270 -6.56 -24.12 4.59
CA ARG A 270 -7.28 -25.37 4.82
C ARG A 270 -8.77 -25.07 4.59
N SER A 271 -9.24 -25.40 3.40
CA SER A 271 -10.66 -25.50 3.07
C SER A 271 -11.27 -26.60 3.94
N GLY A 272 -12.12 -26.22 4.89
CA GLY A 272 -13.01 -27.17 5.55
C GLY A 272 -14.12 -27.56 4.58
N SER A 273 -14.18 -28.85 4.28
CA SER A 273 -15.32 -29.57 3.72
C SER A 273 -16.49 -29.59 4.69
#